data_AF-A0A9W8WMU7-F1
#
_entry.id   AF-A0A9W8WMU7-F1
#
_cell.length_a   1.000
_cell.length_b   1.000
_cell.length_c   1.000
_cell.angle_alpha   90.00
_cell.angle_beta   90.00
_cell.angle_gamma   90.00
#
_symmetry.space_group_name_H-M   'P 1'
#
loop_
_entity.id
_entity.type
_entity.pdbx_description
1 polymer ?
#
loop_
_entity_poly.entity_id
_entity_poly.type
_entity_poly.pdbx_seq_one_letter_code
_entity_poly.pdbx_strand_id
1 'polypeptide(L)'
;MDGLKEHTTPEPGQIVSRHFFMGKHFDYDVPRREWTDSYLAIIIQEQEEELGMAEDDEDKEDIEHHISIAKRLQRLLPIIFPSAEDLPERTAPWHEDLSLKNMLVDRDGTITAILDWEFVSAMPYWVATESPQFLNGPTREKEPVRNDYGDETPEEAEDRKSAGDAQDNEGKNELYWHHLMEYEQMKLRAVYVDHMRELRPIWDAEVADGVLKDDFLGAVEQCAAGWPLWAIERWIDVVEKGEFLRLYDVLEPKV
;
A
#
# COMPACT_ATOMS: atom_id res chain seq x y z
N MET A 1 -28.08 -44.91 -2.07
CA MET A 1 -27.86 -43.91 -3.14
C MET A 1 -27.89 -42.57 -2.45
N ASP A 2 -26.75 -42.18 -1.86
CA ASP A 2 -26.61 -40.87 -1.23
C ASP A 2 -26.39 -39.84 -2.33
N GLY A 3 -27.24 -38.82 -2.33
CA GLY A 3 -27.18 -37.72 -3.28
C GLY A 3 -25.88 -36.96 -3.13
N LEU A 4 -25.05 -37.03 -4.17
CA LEU A 4 -24.00 -36.06 -4.43
C LEU A 4 -24.66 -34.68 -4.46
N LYS A 5 -24.52 -33.92 -3.38
CA LYS A 5 -24.79 -32.49 -3.40
C LYS A 5 -23.82 -31.90 -4.43
N GLU A 6 -24.37 -31.28 -5.46
CA GLU A 6 -23.60 -30.42 -6.35
C GLU A 6 -22.83 -29.42 -5.46
N HIS A 7 -21.50 -29.53 -5.47
CA HIS A 7 -20.67 -28.49 -4.91
C HIS A 7 -20.79 -27.30 -5.86
N THR A 8 -21.65 -26.35 -5.52
CA THR A 8 -21.66 -25.03 -6.15
C THR A 8 -20.24 -24.47 -6.08
N THR A 9 -19.70 -24.06 -7.22
CA THR A 9 -18.42 -23.36 -7.27
C THR A 9 -18.49 -22.19 -6.31
N PRO A 10 -17.57 -22.05 -5.35
CA PRO A 10 -17.59 -20.93 -4.43
C PRO A 10 -17.52 -19.63 -5.25
N GLU A 11 -18.51 -18.76 -5.07
CA GLU A 11 -18.45 -17.42 -5.64
C GLU A 11 -17.55 -16.54 -4.76
N PRO A 12 -16.67 -15.73 -5.36
CA PRO A 12 -15.94 -14.71 -4.63
C PRO A 12 -16.89 -13.81 -3.83
N GLY A 13 -16.59 -13.64 -2.56
CA GLY A 13 -17.30 -12.71 -1.67
C GLY A 13 -17.01 -11.25 -2.00
N GLN A 14 -17.58 -10.34 -1.22
CA GLN A 14 -17.20 -8.93 -1.27
C GLN A 14 -15.79 -8.76 -0.68
N ILE A 15 -15.01 -7.81 -1.22
CA ILE A 15 -13.75 -7.43 -0.58
C ILE A 15 -14.03 -6.82 0.80
N VAL A 16 -13.16 -7.09 1.75
CA VAL A 16 -13.22 -6.52 3.10
C VAL A 16 -12.01 -5.61 3.24
N SER A 17 -12.18 -4.35 2.83
CA SER A 17 -11.17 -3.31 2.97
C SER A 17 -11.67 -2.23 3.91
N ARG A 18 -10.78 -1.70 4.75
CA ARG A 18 -11.05 -0.58 5.66
C ARG A 18 -11.67 0.63 4.95
N HIS A 19 -11.31 0.87 3.69
CA HIS A 19 -11.81 2.01 2.92
C HIS A 19 -13.34 1.97 2.75
N PHE A 20 -14.00 0.81 2.76
CA PHE A 20 -15.46 0.72 2.63
C PHE A 20 -16.24 0.92 3.95
N PHE A 21 -15.57 0.94 5.10
CA PHE A 21 -16.24 0.94 6.41
C PHE A 21 -15.82 2.11 7.30
N MET A 22 -14.93 2.98 6.85
CA MET A 22 -14.46 4.13 7.61
C MET A 22 -15.32 5.36 7.35
N GLY A 23 -15.69 6.08 8.41
CA GLY A 23 -16.43 7.33 8.29
C GLY A 23 -17.78 7.16 7.59
N LYS A 24 -18.08 8.04 6.64
CA LYS A 24 -19.34 8.03 5.86
C LYS A 24 -19.37 6.95 4.78
N HIS A 25 -18.23 6.34 4.44
CA HIS A 25 -18.14 5.37 3.33
C HIS A 25 -19.00 4.14 3.59
N PHE A 26 -19.26 3.84 4.87
CA PHE A 26 -20.17 2.77 5.28
C PHE A 26 -21.58 2.94 4.69
N ASP A 27 -22.04 4.18 4.55
CA ASP A 27 -23.39 4.52 4.06
C ASP A 27 -23.45 4.65 2.53
N TYR A 28 -22.32 4.54 1.82
CA TYR A 28 -22.27 4.67 0.37
C TYR A 28 -22.66 3.37 -0.33
N ASP A 29 -23.59 3.48 -1.29
CA ASP A 29 -24.07 2.36 -2.11
C ASP A 29 -23.16 2.16 -3.32
N VAL A 30 -21.99 1.57 -3.08
CA VAL A 30 -21.03 1.21 -4.13
C VAL A 30 -20.89 -0.31 -4.25
N PRO A 31 -20.72 -0.85 -5.47
CA PRO A 31 -20.29 -2.23 -5.66
C PRO A 31 -19.01 -2.52 -4.86
N ARG A 32 -18.75 -3.78 -4.50
CA ARG A 32 -17.54 -4.16 -3.73
C ARG A 32 -16.75 -5.31 -4.38
N ARG A 33 -17.13 -5.68 -5.59
CA ARG A 33 -16.48 -6.74 -6.39
C ARG A 33 -15.42 -6.16 -7.35
N GLU A 34 -15.69 -4.99 -7.92
CA GLU A 34 -14.74 -4.22 -8.74
C GLU A 34 -14.17 -3.08 -7.88
N TRP A 35 -13.39 -3.50 -6.87
CA TRP A 35 -13.04 -2.66 -5.72
C TRP A 35 -12.35 -1.34 -6.10
N THR A 36 -11.53 -1.33 -7.16
CA THR A 36 -10.82 -0.12 -7.59
C THR A 36 -11.73 0.93 -8.24
N ASP A 37 -12.72 0.52 -9.05
CA ASP A 37 -13.75 1.44 -9.56
C ASP A 37 -14.61 1.97 -8.41
N SER A 38 -14.86 1.11 -7.42
CA SER A 38 -15.66 1.44 -6.25
C SER A 38 -14.95 2.42 -5.31
N TYR A 39 -13.63 2.31 -5.14
CA TYR A 39 -12.81 3.31 -4.44
C TYR A 39 -12.90 4.67 -5.14
N LEU A 40 -12.72 4.72 -6.46
CA LEU A 40 -12.82 5.96 -7.23
C LEU A 40 -14.22 6.57 -7.15
N ALA A 41 -15.27 5.75 -7.14
CA ALA A 41 -16.64 6.22 -6.93
C ALA A 41 -16.84 6.85 -5.55
N ILE A 42 -16.27 6.26 -4.48
CA ILE A 42 -16.28 6.84 -3.13
C ILE A 42 -15.57 8.20 -3.15
N ILE A 43 -14.35 8.27 -3.67
CA ILE A 43 -13.55 9.51 -3.73
C ILE A 43 -14.34 10.62 -4.45
N ILE A 44 -14.93 10.31 -5.62
CA ILE A 44 -15.74 11.27 -6.37
C ILE A 44 -16.95 11.73 -5.57
N GLN A 45 -17.66 10.80 -4.92
CA GLN A 45 -18.85 11.13 -4.13
C GLN A 45 -18.51 12.02 -2.93
N GLU A 46 -17.41 11.74 -2.22
CA GLU A 46 -16.95 12.58 -1.10
C GLU A 46 -16.64 14.00 -1.56
N GLN A 47 -15.88 14.12 -2.64
CA GLN A 47 -15.51 15.43 -3.19
C GLN A 47 -16.74 16.18 -3.75
N GLU A 48 -17.73 15.49 -4.33
CA GLU A 48 -18.98 16.11 -4.76
C GLU A 48 -19.84 16.59 -3.57
N GLU A 49 -19.82 15.89 -2.42
CA GLU A 49 -20.42 16.37 -1.17
C GLU A 49 -19.69 17.62 -0.64
N GLU A 50 -18.36 17.61 -0.63
CA GLU A 50 -17.53 18.75 -0.20
C GLU A 50 -17.75 19.97 -1.10
N LEU A 51 -17.83 19.77 -2.42
CA LEU A 51 -18.13 20.84 -3.38
C LEU A 51 -19.47 21.53 -3.10
N GLY A 52 -20.46 20.76 -2.65
CA GLY A 52 -21.77 21.29 -2.25
C GLY A 52 -21.74 22.18 -0.99
N MET A 53 -20.66 22.09 -0.21
CA MET A 53 -20.46 22.80 1.05
C MET A 53 -19.38 23.90 0.95
N ALA A 54 -18.64 23.97 -0.16
CA ALA A 54 -17.57 24.93 -0.38
C ALA A 54 -18.10 26.38 -0.42
N GLU A 55 -17.49 27.26 0.37
CA GLU A 55 -17.96 28.65 0.56
C GLU A 55 -17.31 29.62 -0.44
N ASP A 56 -16.02 29.44 -0.75
CA ASP A 56 -15.28 30.28 -1.68
C ASP A 56 -14.96 29.57 -3.00
N ASP A 57 -14.43 30.32 -3.96
CA ASP A 57 -14.16 29.81 -5.30
C ASP A 57 -12.80 29.09 -5.38
N GLU A 58 -11.88 29.35 -4.44
CA GLU A 58 -10.58 28.66 -4.36
C GLU A 58 -10.78 27.21 -3.92
N ASP A 59 -11.56 26.99 -2.85
CA ASP A 59 -11.95 25.67 -2.37
C ASP A 59 -12.66 24.87 -3.47
N LYS A 60 -13.55 25.50 -4.24
CA LYS A 60 -14.26 24.84 -5.35
C LYS A 60 -13.30 24.42 -6.46
N GLU A 61 -12.36 25.29 -6.84
CA GLU A 61 -11.37 24.98 -7.88
C GLU A 61 -10.50 23.78 -7.48
N ASP A 62 -10.06 23.71 -6.22
CA ASP A 62 -9.26 22.58 -5.69
C ASP A 62 -10.07 21.28 -5.66
N ILE A 63 -11.32 21.31 -5.19
CA ILE A 63 -12.21 20.14 -5.16
C ILE A 63 -12.54 19.67 -6.58
N GLU A 64 -12.83 20.59 -7.51
CA GLU A 64 -13.07 20.26 -8.92
C GLU A 64 -11.84 19.63 -9.59
N HIS A 65 -10.63 20.12 -9.25
CA HIS A 65 -9.37 19.51 -9.70
C HIS A 65 -9.21 18.08 -9.18
N HIS A 66 -9.50 17.85 -7.90
CA HIS A 66 -9.48 16.52 -7.30
C HIS A 66 -10.46 15.56 -8.00
N ILE A 67 -11.72 15.98 -8.20
CA ILE A 67 -12.74 15.20 -8.93
C ILE A 67 -12.25 14.89 -10.36
N SER A 68 -11.63 15.86 -11.03
CA SER A 68 -11.08 15.67 -12.38
C SER A 68 -10.01 14.57 -12.40
N ILE A 69 -9.09 14.54 -11.44
CA ILE A 69 -8.07 13.50 -11.30
C ILE A 69 -8.71 12.13 -11.06
N ALA A 70 -9.64 12.01 -10.12
CA ALA A 70 -10.32 10.75 -9.84
C ALA A 70 -11.07 10.22 -11.08
N LYS A 71 -11.76 11.10 -11.82
CA LYS A 71 -12.43 10.75 -13.09
C LYS A 71 -11.43 10.35 -14.19
N ARG A 72 -10.22 10.90 -14.21
CA ARG A 72 -9.15 10.48 -15.13
C ARG A 72 -8.64 9.07 -14.79
N LEU A 73 -8.38 8.79 -13.52
CA LEU A 73 -8.02 7.45 -13.05
C LEU A 73 -9.10 6.42 -13.43
N GLN A 74 -10.39 6.77 -13.26
CA GLN A 74 -11.49 5.89 -13.64
C GLN A 74 -11.49 5.54 -15.14
N ARG A 75 -11.11 6.49 -16.01
CA ARG A 75 -10.97 6.24 -17.46
C ARG A 75 -9.78 5.36 -17.81
N LEU A 76 -8.71 5.37 -17.00
CA LEU A 76 -7.55 4.51 -17.19
C LEU A 76 -7.80 3.06 -16.75
N LEU A 77 -8.76 2.83 -15.85
CA LEU A 77 -9.08 1.51 -15.30
C LEU A 77 -9.28 0.43 -16.38
N PRO A 78 -10.15 0.58 -17.40
CA PRO A 78 -10.30 -0.44 -18.45
C PRO A 78 -9.09 -0.58 -19.39
N ILE A 79 -8.17 0.38 -19.39
CA ILE A 79 -6.93 0.36 -20.19
C ILE A 79 -5.85 -0.47 -19.47
N ILE A 80 -5.73 -0.28 -18.15
CA ILE A 80 -4.73 -0.95 -17.31
C ILE A 80 -5.20 -2.34 -16.87
N PHE A 81 -6.51 -2.50 -16.65
CA PHE A 81 -7.17 -3.75 -16.29
C PHE A 81 -8.14 -4.15 -17.40
N PRO A 82 -7.63 -4.55 -18.59
CA PRO A 82 -8.50 -5.03 -19.64
C PRO A 82 -9.24 -6.27 -19.14
N SER A 83 -10.54 -6.36 -19.39
CA SER A 83 -11.34 -7.54 -19.05
C SER A 83 -10.74 -8.77 -19.75
N ALA A 84 -10.02 -9.60 -19.01
CA ALA A 84 -9.48 -10.84 -19.53
C ALA A 84 -10.63 -11.83 -19.79
N GLU A 85 -10.73 -12.34 -21.02
CA GLU A 85 -11.66 -13.42 -21.36
C GLU A 85 -11.23 -14.74 -20.65
N ASP A 86 -12.19 -15.32 -19.91
CA ASP A 86 -12.36 -16.73 -19.57
C ASP A 86 -11.47 -17.45 -18.53
N LEU A 87 -10.47 -16.84 -17.90
CA LEU A 87 -9.73 -17.49 -16.79
C LEU A 87 -9.78 -16.70 -15.48
N PRO A 88 -10.23 -17.32 -14.37
CA PRO A 88 -10.15 -16.71 -13.05
C PRO A 88 -8.70 -16.35 -12.71
N GLU A 89 -8.48 -15.11 -12.30
CA GLU A 89 -7.18 -14.66 -11.80
C GLU A 89 -6.79 -15.43 -10.55
N ARG A 90 -5.53 -15.85 -10.46
CA ARG A 90 -5.03 -16.56 -9.27
C ARG A 90 -4.86 -15.59 -8.13
N THR A 91 -5.37 -15.96 -6.96
CA THR A 91 -5.33 -15.12 -5.76
C THR A 91 -4.63 -15.80 -4.60
N ALA A 92 -4.05 -14.99 -3.72
CA ALA A 92 -3.46 -15.41 -2.45
C ALA A 92 -4.04 -14.55 -1.31
N PRO A 93 -4.13 -15.08 -0.07
CA PRO A 93 -4.42 -14.25 1.08
C PRO A 93 -3.37 -13.14 1.21
N TRP A 94 -3.83 -11.91 1.34
CA TRP A 94 -3.01 -10.72 1.47
C TRP A 94 -3.34 -10.00 2.76
N HIS A 95 -2.31 -9.64 3.51
CA HIS A 95 -2.44 -8.94 4.78
C HIS A 95 -2.09 -7.46 4.56
N GLU A 96 -3.10 -6.58 4.61
CA GLU A 96 -2.95 -5.15 4.29
C GLU A 96 -2.00 -4.41 5.25
N ASP A 97 -1.94 -4.79 6.54
CA ASP A 97 -1.05 -4.18 7.55
C ASP A 97 -0.02 -5.19 8.08
N LEU A 98 0.82 -5.73 7.20
CA LEU A 98 1.91 -6.64 7.62
C LEU A 98 3.12 -5.84 8.14
N SER A 99 2.90 -5.04 9.18
CA SER A 99 3.92 -4.25 9.87
C SER A 99 4.52 -4.99 11.07
N LEU A 100 5.66 -4.50 11.57
CA LEU A 100 6.32 -5.07 12.77
C LEU A 100 5.42 -5.08 14.01
N LYS A 101 4.40 -4.22 14.07
CA LYS A 101 3.44 -4.16 15.18
C LYS A 101 2.48 -5.36 15.20
N ASN A 102 2.27 -5.98 14.05
CA ASN A 102 1.38 -7.14 13.88
C ASN A 102 2.14 -8.47 13.86
N MET A 103 3.42 -8.47 14.24
CA MET A 103 4.26 -9.67 14.29
C MET A 103 4.71 -9.95 15.73
N LEU A 104 4.39 -11.14 16.24
CA LEU A 104 4.88 -11.59 17.54
C LEU A 104 6.13 -12.45 17.37
N VAL A 105 7.17 -12.13 18.14
CA VAL A 105 8.42 -12.88 18.18
C VAL A 105 8.66 -13.46 19.57
N ASP A 106 9.23 -14.66 19.64
CA ASP A 106 9.70 -15.23 20.90
C ASP A 106 11.09 -14.70 21.30
N ARG A 107 11.64 -15.23 22.40
CA ARG A 107 12.95 -14.82 22.93
C ARG A 107 14.12 -15.18 22.01
N ASP A 108 13.92 -16.15 21.13
CA ASP A 108 14.93 -16.62 20.19
C ASP A 108 14.84 -15.88 18.84
N GLY A 109 13.90 -14.93 18.71
CA GLY A 109 13.66 -14.15 17.49
C GLY A 109 12.82 -14.89 16.45
N THR A 110 12.14 -15.97 16.83
CA THR A 110 11.26 -16.72 15.91
C THR A 110 9.89 -16.06 15.86
N ILE A 111 9.35 -15.87 14.65
CA ILE A 111 7.98 -15.39 14.47
C ILE A 111 7.01 -16.48 14.97
N THR A 112 6.19 -16.13 15.97
CA THR A 112 5.23 -17.06 16.61
C THR A 112 3.80 -16.84 16.19
N ALA A 113 3.45 -15.60 15.82
CA ALA A 113 2.12 -15.27 15.31
C ALA A 113 2.17 -14.01 14.43
N ILE A 114 1.23 -13.94 13.50
CA ILE A 114 0.84 -12.73 12.78
C ILE A 114 -0.57 -12.38 13.27
N LEU A 115 -0.76 -11.14 13.71
CA LEU A 115 -2.00 -10.62 14.26
C LEU A 115 -2.77 -9.82 13.21
N ASP A 116 -3.97 -9.37 13.57
CA ASP A 116 -4.74 -8.35 12.83
C ASP A 116 -5.25 -8.73 11.42
N TRP A 117 -5.80 -9.95 11.32
CA TRP A 117 -6.35 -10.50 10.07
C TRP A 117 -7.75 -9.96 9.68
N GLU A 118 -8.24 -8.88 10.30
CA GLU A 118 -9.64 -8.44 10.12
C GLU A 118 -9.95 -7.85 8.73
N PHE A 119 -8.93 -7.37 8.02
CA PHE A 119 -9.02 -6.85 6.64
C PHE A 119 -8.29 -7.73 5.62
N VAL A 120 -8.14 -9.03 5.89
CA VAL A 120 -7.52 -9.97 4.94
C VAL A 120 -8.39 -10.13 3.69
N SER A 121 -7.79 -9.96 2.51
CA SER A 121 -8.46 -10.16 1.23
C SER A 121 -7.68 -11.14 0.36
N ALA A 122 -8.37 -11.85 -0.55
CA ALA A 122 -7.72 -12.69 -1.54
C ALA A 122 -7.35 -11.84 -2.76
N MET A 123 -6.09 -11.42 -2.83
CA MET A 123 -5.61 -10.50 -3.87
C MET A 123 -4.94 -11.24 -5.03
N PRO A 124 -4.99 -10.70 -6.26
CA PRO A 124 -4.25 -11.24 -7.39
C PRO A 124 -2.78 -11.46 -7.10
N TYR A 125 -2.17 -12.44 -7.78
CA TYR A 125 -0.75 -12.76 -7.57
C TYR A 125 0.19 -11.60 -7.86
N TRP A 126 -0.16 -10.71 -8.79
CA TRP A 126 0.66 -9.52 -9.06
C TRP A 126 0.62 -8.52 -7.89
N VAL A 127 -0.52 -8.34 -7.19
CA VAL A 127 -0.59 -7.57 -5.94
C VAL A 127 0.25 -8.27 -4.87
N ALA A 128 0.12 -9.60 -4.77
CA ALA A 128 0.91 -10.40 -3.83
C ALA A 128 2.42 -10.49 -4.19
N THR A 129 2.90 -9.71 -5.17
CA THR A 129 4.34 -9.50 -5.39
C THR A 129 4.89 -8.26 -4.69
N GLU A 130 4.02 -7.40 -4.16
CA GLU A 130 4.43 -6.24 -3.37
C GLU A 130 5.24 -6.66 -2.15
N SER A 131 6.15 -5.77 -1.73
CA SER A 131 6.96 -6.01 -0.54
C SER A 131 6.08 -5.87 0.71
N PRO A 132 6.14 -6.82 1.65
CA PRO A 132 5.53 -6.67 2.96
C PRO A 132 5.88 -5.32 3.60
N GLN A 133 4.92 -4.70 4.27
CA GLN A 133 5.08 -3.35 4.82
C GLN A 133 6.29 -3.21 5.76
N PHE A 134 6.62 -4.23 6.55
CA PHE A 134 7.80 -4.21 7.42
C PHE A 134 9.15 -4.16 6.65
N LEU A 135 9.15 -4.41 5.33
CA LEU A 135 10.32 -4.27 4.45
C LEU A 135 10.35 -2.94 3.69
N ASN A 136 9.28 -2.14 3.79
CA ASN A 136 9.21 -0.83 3.15
C ASN A 136 10.08 0.17 3.91
N GLY A 137 10.71 1.06 3.16
CA GLY A 137 11.56 2.12 3.71
C GLY A 137 12.75 2.47 2.81
N PRO A 138 13.51 3.52 3.18
CA PRO A 138 14.69 3.95 2.44
C PRO A 138 15.72 2.83 2.28
N THR A 139 16.47 2.87 1.19
CA THR A 139 17.64 2.01 1.00
C THR A 139 18.87 2.64 1.62
N ARG A 140 19.61 1.88 2.42
CA ARG A 140 20.93 2.27 2.89
C ARG A 140 21.97 1.20 2.54
N GLU A 141 22.87 1.50 1.60
CA GLU A 141 23.86 0.53 1.13
C GLU A 141 24.97 0.23 2.15
N LYS A 142 25.32 1.23 2.95
CA LYS A 142 26.42 1.16 3.92
C LYS A 142 25.86 0.98 5.32
N GLU A 143 26.35 -0.06 5.98
CA GLU A 143 26.07 -0.30 7.40
C GLU A 143 26.47 0.92 8.23
N PRO A 144 25.57 1.45 9.09
CA PRO A 144 25.91 2.58 9.95
C PRO A 144 26.97 2.17 10.98
N VAL A 145 28.05 2.95 11.06
CA VAL A 145 29.09 2.72 12.06
C VAL A 145 28.65 3.37 13.37
N ARG A 146 28.32 2.57 14.39
CA ARG A 146 27.80 3.04 15.70
C ARG A 146 28.55 4.23 16.31
N ASN A 147 29.87 4.27 16.16
CA ASN A 147 30.71 5.31 16.75
C ASN A 147 30.66 6.66 16.02
N ASP A 148 30.12 6.70 14.80
CA ASP A 148 29.94 7.94 14.04
C ASP A 148 28.69 8.72 14.48
N TYR A 149 27.86 8.11 15.33
CA TYR A 149 26.61 8.68 15.84
C TYR A 149 26.76 9.20 17.26
N GLY A 150 26.01 10.25 17.55
CA GLY A 150 25.94 10.87 18.88
C GLY A 150 25.37 9.91 19.91
N ASP A 151 25.83 10.09 21.15
CA ASP A 151 25.17 9.47 22.29
C ASP A 151 23.86 10.19 22.56
N GLU A 152 22.92 9.49 23.18
CA GLU A 152 21.67 10.08 23.61
C GLU A 152 21.91 11.17 24.66
N THR A 153 21.19 12.28 24.51
CA THR A 153 21.16 13.37 25.46
C THR A 153 20.20 13.09 26.63
N PRO A 154 20.39 13.73 27.79
CA PRO A 154 19.45 13.60 28.90
C PRO A 154 17.99 13.98 28.55
N GLU A 155 17.82 14.94 27.65
CA GLU A 155 16.50 15.40 27.17
C GLU A 155 15.81 14.32 26.33
N GLU A 156 16.50 13.76 25.34
CA GLU A 156 15.99 12.63 24.53
C GLU A 156 15.62 11.42 25.42
N ALA A 157 16.41 11.14 26.46
CA ALA A 157 16.13 10.06 27.40
C ALA A 157 14.89 10.32 28.28
N GLU A 158 14.56 11.58 28.58
CA GLU A 158 13.35 11.96 29.32
C GLU A 158 12.10 11.89 28.43
N ASP A 159 12.22 12.35 27.18
CA ASP A 159 11.14 12.31 26.19
C ASP A 159 10.73 10.87 25.88
N ARG A 160 11.71 9.98 25.65
CA ARG A 160 11.45 8.55 25.36
C ARG A 160 10.75 7.83 26.51
N LYS A 161 11.17 8.10 27.76
CA LYS A 161 10.49 7.58 28.96
C LYS A 161 9.05 8.08 29.05
N SER A 162 8.82 9.35 28.71
CA SER A 162 7.49 9.96 28.72
C SER A 162 6.59 9.40 27.62
N ALA A 163 7.17 9.02 26.48
CA ALA A 163 6.48 8.34 25.37
C ALA A 163 6.15 6.86 25.66
N GLY A 164 6.62 6.31 26.79
CA GLY A 164 6.39 4.91 27.14
C GLY A 164 7.22 3.93 26.29
N ASP A 165 8.24 4.42 25.58
CA ASP A 165 9.16 3.57 24.86
C ASP A 165 10.13 2.93 25.86
N ALA A 166 9.97 1.61 26.01
CA ALA A 166 10.73 0.79 26.94
C ALA A 166 11.95 0.11 26.30
N GLN A 167 12.21 0.34 25.00
CA GLN A 167 13.37 -0.25 24.35
C GLN A 167 14.66 0.48 24.76
N ASP A 168 15.68 -0.31 25.09
CA ASP A 168 17.01 0.19 25.38
C ASP A 168 17.67 0.61 24.07
N ASN A 169 18.04 1.89 23.96
CA ASN A 169 18.78 2.43 22.83
C ASN A 169 20.30 2.31 23.01
N GLU A 170 20.74 1.60 24.07
CA GLU A 170 22.13 1.39 24.46
C GLU A 170 22.94 2.69 24.57
N GLY A 171 22.27 3.79 24.91
CA GLY A 171 22.87 5.12 25.04
C GLY A 171 23.20 5.82 23.71
N LYS A 172 22.68 5.33 22.57
CA LYS A 172 22.79 6.01 21.26
C LYS A 172 21.52 6.76 20.89
N ASN A 173 21.68 7.85 20.16
CA ASN A 173 20.53 8.56 19.62
C ASN A 173 19.76 7.69 18.62
N GLU A 174 18.48 8.02 18.41
CA GLU A 174 17.57 7.24 17.55
C GLU A 174 18.05 7.16 16.09
N LEU A 175 18.81 8.17 15.65
CA LEU A 175 19.33 8.25 14.28
C LEU A 175 20.24 7.06 13.92
N TYR A 176 20.99 6.50 14.87
CA TYR A 176 21.75 5.28 14.63
C TYR A 176 20.83 4.09 14.34
N TRP A 177 19.80 3.92 15.16
CA TRP A 177 18.85 2.80 15.08
C TRP A 177 17.97 2.86 13.83
N HIS A 178 17.52 4.06 13.44
CA HIS A 178 16.80 4.28 12.18
C HIS A 178 17.66 3.85 10.98
N HIS A 179 18.91 4.31 10.92
CA HIS A 179 19.80 3.94 9.81
C HIS A 179 20.19 2.47 9.83
N LEU A 180 20.23 1.83 11.01
CA LEU A 180 20.48 0.40 11.12
C LEU A 180 19.31 -0.39 10.54
N MET A 181 18.08 -0.01 10.90
CA MET A 181 16.85 -0.57 10.35
C MET A 181 16.79 -0.44 8.82
N GLU A 182 17.09 0.74 8.26
CA GLU A 182 17.14 0.95 6.79
C GLU A 182 18.13 -0.01 6.09
N TYR A 183 19.31 -0.19 6.68
CA TYR A 183 20.32 -1.11 6.16
C TYR A 183 19.86 -2.56 6.24
N GLU A 184 19.33 -2.99 7.40
CA GLU A 184 18.84 -4.35 7.63
C GLU A 184 17.64 -4.68 6.74
N GLN A 185 16.66 -3.77 6.62
CA GLN A 185 15.53 -3.91 5.72
C GLN A 185 15.96 -4.03 4.26
N MET A 186 16.96 -3.24 3.81
CA MET A 186 17.51 -3.38 2.46
C MET A 186 18.11 -4.77 2.24
N LYS A 187 18.88 -5.29 3.21
CA LYS A 187 19.45 -6.65 3.12
C LYS A 187 18.34 -7.70 3.10
N LEU A 188 17.33 -7.54 3.94
CA LEU A 188 16.23 -8.48 4.05
C LEU A 188 15.33 -8.48 2.81
N ARG A 189 15.13 -7.34 2.14
CA ARG A 189 14.46 -7.26 0.83
C ARG A 189 15.14 -8.14 -0.22
N ALA A 190 16.47 -8.12 -0.27
CA ALA A 190 17.22 -8.98 -1.20
C ALA A 190 16.97 -10.48 -0.90
N VAL A 191 17.05 -10.87 0.37
CA VAL A 191 16.77 -12.25 0.80
C VAL A 191 15.33 -12.65 0.50
N TYR A 192 14.36 -11.77 0.75
CA TYR A 192 12.95 -12.00 0.46
C TYR A 192 12.73 -12.24 -1.03
N VAL A 193 13.24 -11.37 -1.90
CA VAL A 193 13.09 -11.51 -3.36
C VAL A 193 13.73 -12.82 -3.85
N ASP A 194 14.92 -13.16 -3.39
CA ASP A 194 15.59 -14.40 -3.77
C ASP A 194 14.78 -15.62 -3.33
N HIS A 195 14.26 -15.61 -2.09
CA HIS A 195 13.42 -16.68 -1.58
C HIS A 195 12.09 -16.79 -2.35
N MET A 196 11.47 -15.68 -2.72
CA MET A 196 10.24 -15.69 -3.51
C MET A 196 10.46 -16.25 -4.92
N ARG A 197 11.62 -15.98 -5.55
CA ARG A 197 12.00 -16.60 -6.83
C ARG A 197 12.19 -18.11 -6.72
N GLU A 198 12.72 -18.60 -5.60
CA GLU A 198 12.83 -20.04 -5.34
C GLU A 198 11.47 -20.71 -5.18
N LEU A 199 10.55 -20.09 -4.44
CA LEU A 199 9.21 -20.62 -4.18
C LEU A 199 8.27 -20.48 -5.39
N ARG A 200 8.42 -19.41 -6.18
CA ARG A 200 7.58 -19.09 -7.34
C ARG A 200 8.45 -18.82 -8.57
N PRO A 201 8.71 -19.82 -9.43
CA PRO A 201 9.58 -19.67 -10.59
C PRO A 201 9.15 -18.62 -11.63
N ILE A 202 7.89 -18.17 -11.60
CA ILE A 202 7.35 -17.10 -12.46
C ILE A 202 7.29 -15.73 -11.76
N TRP A 203 7.90 -15.59 -10.59
CA TRP A 203 7.86 -14.38 -9.76
C TRP A 203 8.20 -13.11 -10.54
N ASP A 204 9.32 -13.10 -11.29
CA ASP A 204 9.74 -11.90 -12.03
C ASP A 204 8.74 -11.52 -13.14
N ALA A 205 8.04 -12.48 -13.74
CA ALA A 205 7.01 -12.21 -14.73
C ALA A 205 5.74 -11.63 -14.08
N GLU A 206 5.37 -12.12 -12.90
CA GLU A 206 4.23 -11.60 -12.11
C GLU A 206 4.50 -10.20 -11.58
N VAL A 207 5.73 -9.93 -11.12
CA VAL A 207 6.19 -8.58 -10.76
C VAL A 207 6.07 -7.67 -11.97
N ALA A 208 6.62 -8.07 -13.13
CA ALA A 208 6.60 -7.24 -14.33
C ALA A 208 5.18 -6.94 -14.84
N ASP A 209 4.25 -7.90 -14.74
CA ASP A 209 2.83 -7.70 -15.07
C ASP A 209 2.13 -6.77 -14.06
N GLY A 210 2.55 -6.82 -12.80
CA GLY A 210 1.99 -6.01 -11.71
C GLY A 210 2.42 -4.56 -11.71
N VAL A 211 3.58 -4.21 -12.25
CA VAL A 211 4.20 -2.88 -12.08
C VAL A 211 3.26 -1.70 -12.38
N LEU A 212 2.57 -1.70 -13.53
CA LEU A 212 1.67 -0.59 -13.89
C LEU A 212 0.37 -0.60 -13.07
N LYS A 213 -0.09 -1.80 -12.70
CA LYS A 213 -1.30 -2.00 -11.89
C LYS A 213 -1.05 -1.52 -10.46
N ASP A 214 0.09 -1.86 -9.89
CA ASP A 214 0.63 -1.40 -8.60
C ASP A 214 0.74 0.13 -8.57
N ASP A 215 1.40 0.74 -9.56
CA ASP A 215 1.48 2.21 -9.66
C ASP A 215 0.07 2.85 -9.77
N PHE A 216 -0.88 2.20 -10.45
CA PHE A 216 -2.26 2.68 -10.51
C PHE A 216 -2.98 2.59 -9.15
N LEU A 217 -2.83 1.48 -8.42
CA LEU A 217 -3.39 1.33 -7.08
C LEU A 217 -2.83 2.39 -6.13
N GLY A 218 -1.50 2.58 -6.15
CA GLY A 218 -0.86 3.66 -5.40
C GLY A 218 -1.40 5.04 -5.79
N ALA A 219 -1.68 5.30 -7.08
CA ALA A 219 -2.25 6.57 -7.52
C ALA A 219 -3.68 6.79 -6.98
N VAL A 220 -4.50 5.73 -6.93
CA VAL A 220 -5.83 5.77 -6.32
C VAL A 220 -5.75 6.05 -4.81
N GLU A 221 -4.82 5.41 -4.11
CA GLU A 221 -4.59 5.65 -2.67
C GLU A 221 -4.14 7.08 -2.38
N GLN A 222 -3.18 7.61 -3.16
CA GLN A 222 -2.73 9.01 -3.00
C GLN A 222 -3.85 10.00 -3.36
N CYS A 223 -4.71 9.67 -4.33
CA CYS A 223 -5.89 10.46 -4.65
C CYS A 223 -6.83 10.49 -3.44
N ALA A 224 -7.17 9.33 -2.85
CA ALA A 224 -8.00 9.25 -1.65
C ALA A 224 -7.42 10.03 -0.46
N ALA A 225 -6.09 10.09 -0.35
CA ALA A 225 -5.41 10.87 0.69
C ALA A 225 -5.38 12.39 0.42
N GLY A 226 -5.70 12.83 -0.80
CA GLY A 226 -5.73 14.24 -1.20
C GLY A 226 -4.37 14.90 -1.43
N TRP A 227 -3.25 14.16 -1.41
CA TRP A 227 -1.91 14.76 -1.56
C TRP A 227 -0.86 13.77 -2.05
N PRO A 228 0.07 14.15 -2.95
CA PRO A 228 0.10 15.35 -3.80
C PRO A 228 -0.59 15.12 -5.16
N LEU A 229 -1.74 15.75 -5.37
CA LEU A 229 -2.56 15.61 -6.60
C LEU A 229 -1.80 15.95 -7.90
N TRP A 230 -0.91 16.95 -7.87
CA TRP A 230 -0.09 17.32 -9.04
C TRP A 230 0.83 16.18 -9.52
N ALA A 231 1.30 15.33 -8.60
CA ALA A 231 2.17 14.21 -8.92
C ALA A 231 1.37 13.11 -9.65
N ILE A 232 0.16 12.86 -9.16
CA ILE A 232 -0.79 11.92 -9.78
C ILE A 232 -1.14 12.42 -11.18
N GLU A 233 -1.48 13.69 -11.34
CA GLU A 233 -1.77 14.29 -12.64
C GLU A 233 -0.62 14.13 -13.64
N ARG A 234 0.62 14.41 -13.20
CA ARG A 234 1.82 14.21 -14.03
C ARG A 234 2.00 12.75 -14.44
N TRP A 235 1.75 11.82 -13.52
CA TRP A 235 1.83 10.38 -13.82
C TRP A 235 0.75 9.97 -14.85
N ILE A 236 -0.50 10.41 -14.65
CA ILE A 236 -1.61 10.18 -15.58
C ILE A 236 -1.26 10.71 -16.99
N ASP A 237 -0.74 11.94 -17.09
CA ASP A 237 -0.34 12.56 -18.36
C ASP A 237 0.63 11.70 -19.19
N VAL A 238 1.51 10.94 -18.51
CA VAL A 238 2.49 10.06 -19.15
C VAL A 238 1.82 8.76 -19.57
N VAL A 239 1.02 8.16 -18.69
CA VAL A 239 0.29 6.91 -18.96
C VAL A 239 -0.72 7.09 -20.11
N GLU A 240 -1.43 8.22 -20.17
CA GLU A 240 -2.37 8.54 -21.26
C GLU A 240 -1.69 8.66 -22.63
N LYS A 241 -0.37 8.96 -22.66
CA LYS A 241 0.44 8.99 -23.89
C LYS A 241 0.96 7.62 -24.29
N GLY A 242 0.69 6.58 -23.50
CA GLY A 242 1.22 5.23 -23.69
C GLY A 242 2.69 5.08 -23.26
N GLU A 243 3.20 6.03 -22.48
CA GLU A 243 4.53 5.97 -21.88
C GLU A 243 4.46 5.38 -20.47
N PHE A 244 5.61 4.94 -19.96
CA PHE A 244 5.71 4.31 -18.65
C PHE A 244 6.64 5.12 -17.73
N LEU A 245 6.11 5.52 -16.58
CA LEU A 245 6.85 6.22 -15.51
C LEU A 245 6.39 5.63 -14.18
N ARG A 246 7.33 5.27 -13.29
CA ARG A 246 6.96 4.78 -11.95
C ARG A 246 6.28 5.90 -11.18
N LEU A 247 5.19 5.60 -10.50
CA LEU A 247 4.55 6.57 -9.62
C LEU A 247 5.53 7.05 -8.53
N TYR A 248 6.29 6.10 -7.97
CA TYR A 248 7.34 6.38 -6.98
C TYR A 248 8.34 7.45 -7.44
N ASP A 249 8.78 7.42 -8.71
CA ASP A 249 9.73 8.41 -9.25
C ASP A 249 9.13 9.83 -9.36
N VAL A 250 7.79 9.94 -9.36
CA VAL A 250 7.08 11.23 -9.37
C VAL A 250 6.84 11.75 -7.96
N LEU A 251 6.54 10.85 -7.01
CA LEU A 251 6.31 11.17 -5.60
C LEU A 251 7.61 11.52 -4.87
N GLU A 252 8.70 10.82 -5.19
CA GLU A 252 10.04 11.08 -4.67
C GLU A 252 11.00 11.47 -5.80
N PRO A 253 10.89 12.69 -6.35
CA PRO A 253 11.78 13.13 -7.41
C PRO A 253 13.22 13.13 -6.87
N LYS A 254 14.09 12.33 -7.48
CA LYS A 254 15.52 12.29 -7.15
C LYS A 254 16.09 13.71 -7.28
N VAL A 255 16.49 14.29 -6.14
CA VAL A 255 17.22 15.56 -6.04
C VAL A 255 18.67 15.36 -6.44
#